data_AF-A0A6I1FCK9-F1
#
_entry.id   AF-A0A6I1FCK9-F1
#
_cell.length_a   1.000
_cell.length_b   1.000
_cell.length_c   1.000
_cell.angle_alpha   90.00
_cell.angle_beta   90.00
_cell.angle_gamma   90.00
#
_symmetry.space_group_name_H-M   'P 1'
#
loop_
_entity.id
_entity.type
_entity.pdbx_description
1 polymer ?
#
loop_
_entity_poly.entity_id
_entity_poly.type
_entity_poly.pdbx_seq_one_letter_code
_entity_poly.pdbx_strand_id
1 'polypeptide(L)'
;MNDEIKRILTMVENGTINSDQAAALMDSLGSTTATKPKLEESPYLNRLLRVRIHSETNDNVNVNVPIRLVKVLLQTGIGIASKVPEAKNYMENIDVELLISAIDSELVGELVNAKLANGDSIEVYVE
;
A
#
# COMPACT_ATOMS: atom_id res chain seq x y z
N MET A 1 -18.13 17.03 -15.29
CA MET A 1 -18.61 17.03 -13.88
C MET A 1 -19.71 18.05 -13.63
N ASN A 2 -19.45 19.36 -13.62
CA ASN A 2 -20.53 20.34 -13.36
C ASN A 2 -21.66 20.31 -14.42
N ASP A 3 -21.36 19.99 -15.67
CA ASP A 3 -22.36 19.96 -16.75
C ASP A 3 -23.28 18.71 -16.69
N GLU A 4 -22.76 17.57 -16.20
CA GLU A 4 -23.55 16.34 -16.04
C GLU A 4 -24.51 16.44 -14.85
N ILE A 5 -24.06 17.05 -13.75
CA ILE A 5 -24.90 17.35 -12.58
C ILE A 5 -26.01 18.32 -12.96
N LYS A 6 -25.70 19.37 -13.73
CA LYS A 6 -26.72 20.29 -14.28
C LYS A 6 -27.74 19.56 -15.14
N ARG A 7 -27.30 18.63 -15.99
CA ARG A 7 -28.20 17.84 -16.85
C ARG A 7 -29.16 16.97 -16.05
N ILE A 8 -28.70 16.33 -14.98
CA ILE A 8 -29.55 15.52 -14.09
C ILE A 8 -30.57 16.42 -13.37
N LEU A 9 -30.14 17.57 -12.86
CA LEU A 9 -31.03 18.55 -12.23
C LEU A 9 -32.12 19.05 -13.18
N THR A 10 -31.77 19.32 -14.45
CA THR A 10 -32.76 19.68 -15.48
C THR A 10 -33.74 18.54 -15.79
N MET A 11 -33.29 17.28 -15.73
CA MET A 11 -34.18 16.12 -15.92
C MET A 11 -35.16 15.92 -14.75
N VAL A 12 -34.75 16.28 -13.52
CA VAL A 12 -35.64 16.32 -12.36
C VAL A 12 -36.64 17.47 -12.47
N GLU A 13 -36.16 18.66 -12.84
CA GLU A 13 -36.98 19.87 -13.02
C GLU A 13 -38.08 19.67 -14.08
N ASN A 14 -37.75 18.99 -15.17
CA ASN A 14 -38.68 18.66 -16.24
C ASN A 14 -39.52 17.39 -15.96
N GLY A 15 -39.40 16.79 -14.77
CA GLY A 15 -40.18 15.61 -14.35
C GLY A 15 -39.88 14.32 -15.12
N THR A 16 -38.77 14.27 -15.86
CA THR A 16 -38.36 13.08 -16.63
C THR A 16 -37.88 11.95 -15.72
N ILE A 17 -37.33 12.30 -14.55
CA ILE A 17 -36.87 11.39 -13.51
C ILE A 17 -37.32 11.89 -12.14
N ASN A 18 -37.47 10.97 -11.18
CA ASN A 18 -37.80 11.31 -9.79
C ASN A 18 -36.53 11.51 -8.93
N SER A 19 -36.73 11.96 -7.69
CA SER A 19 -35.63 12.22 -6.74
C SER A 19 -34.75 10.99 -6.49
N ASP A 20 -35.34 9.80 -6.41
CA ASP A 20 -34.61 8.56 -6.13
C ASP A 20 -33.75 8.12 -7.33
N GLN A 21 -34.29 8.28 -8.54
CA GLN A 21 -33.57 8.02 -9.79
C GLN A 21 -32.43 9.03 -10.00
N ALA A 22 -32.64 10.29 -9.64
CA ALA A 22 -31.61 11.31 -9.69
C ALA A 22 -30.47 11.02 -8.71
N ALA A 23 -30.80 10.58 -7.49
CA ALA A 23 -29.81 10.17 -6.49
C ALA A 23 -28.94 9.01 -7.00
N ALA A 24 -29.55 7.97 -7.60
CA ALA A 24 -28.81 6.85 -8.18
C ALA A 24 -27.86 7.28 -9.33
N LEU A 25 -28.30 8.21 -10.19
CA LEU A 25 -27.47 8.75 -11.26
C LEU A 25 -26.32 9.61 -10.71
N MET A 26 -26.57 10.40 -9.67
CA MET A 26 -25.54 11.19 -8.98
C MET A 26 -24.52 10.31 -8.27
N ASP A 27 -24.95 9.22 -7.64
CA ASP A 27 -24.08 8.25 -6.98
C ASP A 27 -23.18 7.53 -7.99
N SER A 28 -23.73 7.11 -9.14
CA SER A 28 -22.93 6.51 -10.21
C SER A 28 -21.89 7.49 -10.80
N LEU A 29 -22.24 8.78 -10.93
CA LEU A 29 -21.28 9.81 -11.35
C LEU A 29 -20.22 10.10 -10.27
N GLY A 30 -20.61 10.16 -9.00
CA GLY A 30 -19.72 10.35 -7.86
C GLY A 30 -18.77 9.17 -7.64
N SER A 31 -19.17 7.96 -8.04
CA SER A 31 -18.31 6.77 -7.99
C SER A 31 -17.18 6.75 -9.02
N THR A 32 -17.20 7.65 -10.02
CA THR A 32 -16.08 7.84 -10.97
C THR A 32 -14.97 8.71 -10.38
N THR A 33 -15.24 9.39 -9.27
CA THR A 33 -14.19 9.75 -8.30
C THR A 33 -13.85 8.51 -7.50
N ALA A 34 -13.20 7.54 -8.16
CA ALA A 34 -12.03 6.96 -7.53
C ALA A 34 -11.09 8.15 -7.31
N THR A 35 -11.29 8.84 -6.19
CA THR A 35 -10.31 9.67 -5.55
C THR A 35 -9.09 8.78 -5.56
N LYS A 36 -8.19 8.97 -6.54
CA LYS A 36 -6.86 8.38 -6.47
C LYS A 36 -6.45 8.74 -5.05
N PRO A 37 -6.24 7.77 -4.15
CA PRO A 37 -5.91 8.09 -2.78
C PRO A 37 -4.79 9.11 -2.91
N LYS A 38 -5.06 10.35 -2.48
CA LYS A 38 -4.07 11.40 -2.50
C LYS A 38 -3.02 10.82 -1.59
N LEU A 39 -1.97 10.26 -2.19
CA LEU A 39 -0.88 9.65 -1.46
C LEU A 39 -0.37 10.81 -0.62
N GLU A 40 -0.70 10.78 0.67
CA GLU A 40 -0.14 11.66 1.67
C GLU A 40 1.36 11.72 1.35
N GLU A 41 1.84 12.89 0.96
CA GLU A 41 3.25 13.09 0.59
C GLU A 41 4.07 13.13 1.88
N SER A 42 4.05 12.04 2.65
CA SER A 42 4.97 11.85 3.74
C SER A 42 6.37 11.62 3.13
N PRO A 43 7.38 12.41 3.51
CA PRO A 43 8.77 12.17 3.12
C PRO A 43 9.24 10.76 3.50
N TYR A 44 8.66 10.18 4.55
CA TYR A 44 8.97 8.82 5.01
C TYR A 44 8.61 7.75 3.97
N LEU A 45 7.52 7.92 3.21
CA LEU A 45 7.14 6.96 2.16
C LEU A 45 8.15 6.88 1.01
N ASN A 46 9.06 7.86 0.89
CA ASN A 46 10.14 7.86 -0.10
C ASN A 46 11.40 7.14 0.40
N ARG A 47 11.45 6.72 1.67
CA ARG A 47 12.56 5.92 2.23
C ARG A 47 12.59 4.51 1.68
N LEU A 48 13.70 3.82 1.91
CA LEU A 48 13.95 2.46 1.46
C LEU A 48 14.05 1.51 2.66
N LEU A 49 13.30 0.41 2.63
CA LEU A 49 13.62 -0.79 3.38
C LEU A 49 14.82 -1.46 2.71
N ARG A 50 15.91 -1.64 3.45
CA ARG A 50 17.13 -2.25 2.97
C ARG A 50 17.34 -3.59 3.65
N VAL A 51 17.72 -4.58 2.83
CA VAL A 51 18.19 -5.90 3.29
C VAL A 51 19.59 -6.08 2.73
N ARG A 52 20.55 -6.28 3.61
CA ARG A 52 21.95 -6.51 3.30
C ARG A 52 22.35 -7.85 3.88
N ILE A 53 22.74 -8.77 3.01
CA ILE A 53 23.31 -10.04 3.42
C ILE A 53 24.71 -10.04 2.86
N HIS A 54 25.69 -10.11 3.76
CA HIS A 54 27.08 -10.30 3.42
C HIS A 54 27.50 -11.70 3.80
N SER A 55 28.13 -12.38 2.87
CA SER A 55 28.72 -13.69 3.12
C SER A 55 30.23 -13.65 2.97
N GLU A 56 30.94 -14.41 3.81
CA GLU A 56 32.39 -14.54 3.73
C GLU A 56 32.84 -15.13 2.38
N THR A 57 32.01 -16.00 1.78
CA THR A 57 32.28 -16.62 0.47
C THR A 57 31.91 -15.72 -0.73
N ASN A 58 31.60 -14.46 -0.48
CA ASN A 58 31.25 -13.42 -1.48
C ASN A 58 29.86 -13.55 -2.13
N ASP A 59 28.96 -14.34 -1.54
CA ASP A 59 27.54 -14.41 -1.92
C ASP A 59 26.74 -13.27 -1.28
N ASN A 60 26.92 -12.05 -1.79
CA ASN A 60 26.30 -10.85 -1.25
C ASN A 60 24.90 -10.58 -1.85
N VAL A 61 23.91 -10.33 -1.01
CA VAL A 61 22.54 -9.95 -1.43
C VAL A 61 22.20 -8.55 -0.96
N ASN A 62 21.75 -7.72 -1.89
CA ASN A 62 21.34 -6.34 -1.62
C ASN A 62 19.93 -6.11 -2.14
N VAL A 63 18.98 -5.85 -1.25
CA VAL A 63 17.60 -5.52 -1.60
C VAL A 63 17.30 -4.10 -1.14
N ASN A 64 16.69 -3.30 -2.03
CA ASN A 64 16.22 -1.95 -1.72
C ASN A 64 14.75 -1.85 -2.15
N VAL A 65 13.85 -1.69 -1.19
CA VAL A 65 12.41 -1.65 -1.43
C VAL A 65 11.85 -0.32 -0.94
N PRO A 66 11.25 0.51 -1.81
CA PRO A 66 10.57 1.73 -1.39
C PRO A 66 9.44 1.43 -0.40
N ILE A 67 9.39 2.17 0.72
CA ILE A 67 8.34 2.00 1.74
C ILE A 67 6.95 2.24 1.13
N ARG A 68 6.81 3.19 0.20
CA ARG A 68 5.57 3.38 -0.57
C ARG A 68 5.10 2.10 -1.28
N LEU A 69 6.03 1.33 -1.86
CA LEU A 69 5.68 0.07 -2.53
C LEU A 69 5.20 -0.97 -1.52
N VAL A 70 5.90 -1.10 -0.38
CA VAL A 70 5.52 -2.01 0.70
C VAL A 70 4.10 -1.67 1.20
N LYS A 71 3.81 -0.39 1.47
CA LYS A 71 2.49 0.06 1.93
C LYS A 71 1.38 -0.30 0.93
N VAL A 72 1.60 -0.07 -0.37
CA VAL A 72 0.62 -0.41 -1.41
C VAL A 72 0.39 -1.92 -1.48
N LEU A 73 1.44 -2.74 -1.39
CA LEU A 73 1.31 -4.20 -1.41
C LEU A 73 0.52 -4.73 -0.20
N LEU A 74 0.76 -4.18 0.99
CA LEU A 74 0.02 -4.52 2.20
C LEU A 74 -1.46 -4.11 2.09
N GLN A 75 -1.74 -2.90 1.59
CA GLN A 75 -3.11 -2.38 1.44
C GLN A 75 -3.93 -3.12 0.38
N THR A 76 -3.31 -3.50 -0.74
CA THR A 76 -4.00 -4.16 -1.85
C THR A 76 -4.23 -5.65 -1.60
N GLY A 77 -3.63 -6.22 -0.55
CA GLY A 77 -3.73 -7.64 -0.25
C GLY A 77 -3.22 -8.52 -1.39
N ILE A 78 -2.38 -7.98 -2.29
CA ILE A 78 -1.69 -8.76 -3.33
C ILE A 78 -0.65 -9.61 -2.60
N GLY A 79 -1.14 -10.71 -2.02
CA GLY A 79 -0.37 -11.59 -1.18
C GLY A 79 0.72 -12.26 -2.00
N ILE A 80 1.97 -12.00 -1.65
CA ILE A 80 3.09 -12.84 -2.07
C ILE A 80 2.76 -14.30 -1.69
N ALA A 81 2.10 -14.53 -0.54
CA ALA A 81 1.57 -15.83 -0.12
C ALA A 81 0.61 -16.51 -1.11
N SER A 82 -0.18 -15.76 -1.88
CA SER A 82 -1.08 -16.35 -2.87
C SER A 82 -0.33 -16.92 -4.08
N LYS A 83 0.90 -16.45 -4.31
CA LYS A 83 1.76 -16.85 -5.43
C LYS A 83 2.99 -17.66 -5.01
N VAL A 84 3.32 -17.67 -3.72
CA VAL A 84 4.44 -18.41 -3.12
C VAL A 84 3.87 -19.30 -2.02
N PRO A 85 3.61 -20.59 -2.29
CA PRO A 85 3.00 -21.51 -1.34
C PRO A 85 3.73 -21.56 0.02
N GLU A 86 5.07 -21.48 0.02
CA GLU A 86 5.82 -21.47 1.28
C GLU A 86 5.56 -20.22 2.11
N ALA A 87 5.32 -19.07 1.49
CA ALA A 87 5.07 -17.80 2.18
C ALA A 87 3.74 -17.80 2.94
N LYS A 88 2.77 -18.64 2.54
CA LYS A 88 1.47 -18.74 3.20
C LYS A 88 1.59 -19.09 4.68
N ASN A 89 2.45 -20.03 5.02
CA ASN A 89 2.67 -20.47 6.41
C ASN A 89 3.28 -19.36 7.29
N TYR A 90 4.04 -18.44 6.69
CA TYR A 90 4.68 -17.33 7.43
C TYR A 90 3.76 -16.10 7.57
N MET A 91 2.66 -16.05 6.82
CA MET A 91 1.73 -14.91 6.81
C MET A 91 0.49 -15.10 7.69
N GLU A 92 0.20 -16.32 8.18
CA GLU A 92 -1.02 -16.61 8.96
C GLU A 92 -1.14 -15.78 10.26
N ASN A 93 -0.01 -15.35 10.84
CA ASN A 93 0.03 -14.62 12.11
C ASN A 93 0.51 -13.17 11.97
N ILE A 94 0.56 -12.62 10.76
CA ILE A 94 0.99 -11.24 10.53
C ILE A 94 -0.23 -10.32 10.58
N ASP A 95 -0.23 -9.38 11.53
CA ASP A 95 -1.21 -8.29 11.57
C ASP A 95 -0.83 -7.20 10.57
N VAL A 96 -1.47 -7.23 9.40
CA VAL A 96 -1.24 -6.28 8.31
C VAL A 96 -1.66 -4.86 8.70
N GLU A 97 -2.69 -4.70 9.51
CA GLU A 97 -3.21 -3.39 9.90
C GLU A 97 -2.27 -2.71 10.91
N LEU A 98 -1.68 -3.49 11.80
CA LEU A 98 -0.59 -3.05 12.66
C LEU A 98 0.65 -2.63 11.86
N LEU A 99 1.03 -3.39 10.83
CA LEU A 99 2.16 -3.02 9.96
C LEU A 99 1.92 -1.72 9.18
N ILE A 100 0.71 -1.53 8.64
CA ILE A 100 0.34 -0.29 7.96
C ILE A 100 0.39 0.88 8.96
N SER A 101 -0.14 0.69 10.18
CA SER A 101 -0.10 1.71 11.24
C SER A 101 1.32 2.07 11.66
N ALA A 102 2.24 1.09 11.69
CA ALA A 102 3.65 1.31 11.98
C ALA A 102 4.35 2.13 10.87
N ILE A 103 4.03 1.84 9.60
CA ILE A 103 4.50 2.64 8.46
C ILE A 103 3.97 4.08 8.56
N ASP A 104 2.72 4.25 8.94
CA ASP A 104 2.09 5.57 9.09
C ASP A 104 2.63 6.36 10.28
N SER A 105 3.20 5.67 11.27
CA SER A 105 3.91 6.26 12.40
C SER A 105 5.36 6.66 12.06
N GLU A 106 5.79 6.52 10.80
CA GLU A 106 7.11 6.92 10.29
C GLU A 106 8.30 6.31 11.06
N LEU A 107 8.17 5.04 11.46
CA LEU A 107 9.19 4.32 12.22
C LEU A 107 10.47 4.08 11.41
N VAL A 108 11.59 4.63 11.87
CA VAL A 108 12.91 4.48 11.24
C VAL A 108 13.83 3.67 12.16
N GLY A 109 14.71 2.85 11.59
CA GLY A 109 15.76 2.19 12.35
C GLY A 109 16.09 0.78 11.89
N GLU A 110 16.89 0.12 12.71
CA GLU A 110 17.34 -1.25 12.51
C GLU A 110 16.29 -2.26 12.98
N LEU A 111 15.97 -3.20 12.11
CA LEU A 111 15.00 -4.28 12.34
C LEU A 111 15.73 -5.59 12.68
N VAL A 112 16.85 -5.86 12.02
CA VAL A 112 17.66 -7.05 12.23
C VAL A 112 19.14 -6.68 12.14
N ASN A 113 19.92 -7.07 13.16
CA ASN A 113 21.38 -7.13 13.11
C ASN A 113 21.80 -8.54 13.51
N ALA A 114 22.36 -9.31 12.59
CA ALA A 114 22.91 -10.62 12.90
C ALA A 114 24.32 -10.75 12.37
N LYS A 115 25.21 -11.29 13.21
CA LYS A 115 26.55 -11.72 12.83
C LYS A 115 26.68 -13.19 13.18
N LEU A 116 26.99 -14.00 12.19
CA LEU A 116 27.10 -15.45 12.33
C LEU A 116 28.56 -15.83 12.60
N ALA A 117 28.75 -17.02 13.19
CA ALA A 117 30.08 -17.51 13.54
C ALA A 117 30.96 -17.80 12.32
N ASN A 118 30.35 -18.02 11.15
CA ASN A 118 31.01 -18.24 9.86
C ASN A 118 31.33 -16.94 9.11
N GLY A 119 31.30 -15.78 9.79
CA GLY A 119 31.63 -14.50 9.17
C GLY A 119 30.51 -13.84 8.37
N ASP A 120 29.38 -14.53 8.15
CA ASP A 120 28.22 -13.95 7.46
C ASP A 120 27.54 -12.89 8.35
N SER A 121 26.94 -11.88 7.72
CA SER A 121 26.16 -10.86 8.42
C SER A 121 24.88 -10.49 7.69
N ILE A 122 23.83 -10.20 8.46
CA ILE A 122 22.52 -9.80 7.97
C ILE A 122 22.14 -8.49 8.64
N GLU A 123 21.80 -7.49 7.84
CA GLU A 123 21.26 -6.21 8.27
C GLU A 123 19.93 -5.95 7.56
N VAL A 124 18.90 -5.64 8.34
CA VAL A 124 17.60 -5.18 7.81
C VAL A 124 17.26 -3.88 8.49
N TYR A 125 17.01 -2.82 7.73
CA TYR A 125 16.72 -1.50 8.29
C TYR A 125 15.88 -0.64 7.35
N VAL A 126 15.16 0.31 7.93
CA VAL A 126 14.51 1.40 7.20
C VAL A 126 15.45 2.60 7.27
N GLU A 127 15.86 3.13 6.11
CA GLU A 127 16.69 4.35 6.06
C GLU A 127 15.96 5.55 6.64
#